data_AF-A0A1J3E7A1-F1
#
_entry.id   AF-A0A1J3E7A1-F1
#
_cell.length_a   1.000
_cell.length_b   1.000
_cell.length_c   1.000
_cell.angle_alpha   90.00
_cell.angle_beta   90.00
_cell.angle_gamma   90.00
#
_symmetry.space_group_name_H-M   'P 1'
#
loop_
_entity.id
_entity.type
_entity.pdbx_description
1 polymer ?
#
loop_
_entity_poly.entity_id
_entity_poly.type
_entity_poly.pdbx_seq_one_letter_code
_entity_poly.pdbx_strand_id
1 'polypeptide(L)' 'DITKIMDPKLNGDYDSRSAWRALELAMSCADPTSAKRPTMSHVVIELKECLVSENSKRNMSQGMDSLNSPEVSMVFDS' A
#
# COMPACT_ATOMS: atom_id res chain seq x y z
N ASP A 1 -9.65 -15.82 2.11
CA ASP A 1 -8.78 -15.14 3.09
C ASP A 1 -7.55 -14.65 2.36
N ILE A 2 -7.21 -13.36 2.51
CA ILE A 2 -6.09 -12.71 1.83
C ILE A 2 -4.74 -13.30 2.27
N THR A 3 -4.69 -13.85 3.48
CA THR A 3 -3.51 -14.56 4.05
C THR A 3 -3.02 -15.73 3.19
N LYS A 4 -3.87 -16.30 2.33
CA LYS A 4 -3.50 -17.39 1.42
C LYS A 4 -2.78 -16.90 0.16
N ILE A 5 -2.83 -15.60 -0.11
CA ILE A 5 -2.28 -14.97 -1.31
C ILE A 5 -1.02 -14.16 -0.95
N MET A 6 -1.03 -13.53 0.22
CA MET A 6 0.09 -12.72 0.70
C MET A 6 1.36 -13.54 0.93
N ASP A 7 2.51 -12.90 0.73
CA ASP A 7 3.80 -13.54 0.96
C ASP A 7 3.89 -14.02 2.42
N PRO A 8 4.12 -15.33 2.66
CA PRO A 8 4.28 -15.88 4.00
C PRO A 8 5.38 -15.18 4.82
N LYS A 9 6.38 -14.60 4.16
CA LYS A 9 7.47 -13.84 4.79
C LYS A 9 7.03 -12.50 5.39
N LEU A 10 5.82 -12.05 5.08
CA LEU A 10 5.23 -10.89 5.74
C LEU A 10 4.71 -11.24 7.13
N ASN A 11 4.53 -12.53 7.46
CA ASN A 11 4.10 -12.98 8.78
C ASN A 11 2.80 -12.31 9.29
N GLY A 12 1.93 -11.85 8.40
CA GLY A 12 0.71 -11.10 8.75
C GLY A 12 0.94 -9.63 9.11
N ASP A 13 2.14 -9.09 8.92
CA ASP A 13 2.48 -7.66 9.11
C ASP A 13 1.99 -6.82 7.93
N TYR A 14 0.66 -6.77 7.76
CA TYR A 14 -0.04 -5.88 6.83
C TYR A 14 -1.49 -5.67 7.29
N ASP A 15 -2.15 -4.58 6.91
CA ASP A 15 -3.62 -4.47 7.00
C ASP A 15 -4.25 -5.28 5.85
N SER A 16 -5.08 -6.24 6.21
CA SER A 16 -5.83 -7.06 5.27
C SER A 16 -6.67 -6.24 4.29
N ARG A 17 -7.14 -5.05 4.66
CA ARG A 17 -7.91 -4.16 3.77
C ARG A 17 -7.00 -3.51 2.73
N SER A 18 -5.86 -2.95 3.13
CA SER A 18 -4.88 -2.40 2.20
C SER A 18 -4.37 -3.48 1.24
N ALA A 19 -4.11 -4.68 1.77
CA ALA A 19 -3.68 -5.83 0.96
C ALA A 19 -4.73 -6.23 -0.09
N TRP A 20 -6.02 -6.26 0.28
CA TRP A 20 -7.10 -6.51 -0.67
C TRP A 20 -7.21 -5.43 -1.75
N ARG A 21 -7.12 -4.16 -1.36
CA ARG A 21 -7.14 -3.03 -2.31
C ARG A 21 -5.98 -3.09 -3.30
N ALA A 22 -4.77 -3.34 -2.80
CA ALA A 22 -3.59 -3.49 -3.64
C ALA A 22 -3.74 -4.68 -4.62
N LEU A 23 -4.34 -5.78 -4.18
CA LEU A 23 -4.62 -6.95 -5.03
C LEU A 23 -5.64 -6.63 -6.13
N GLU A 24 -6.76 -5.98 -5.78
CA GLU A 24 -7.79 -5.55 -6.76
C GLU A 24 -7.19 -4.61 -7.83
N LEU A 25 -6.34 -3.67 -7.39
CA LEU A 25 -5.64 -2.76 -8.29
C LEU A 25 -4.67 -3.51 -9.20
N ALA A 26 -3.88 -4.44 -8.66
CA ALA A 26 -2.94 -5.26 -9.44
C ALA A 26 -3.66 -6.11 -10.49
N MET A 27 -4.80 -6.71 -10.14
CA MET A 27 -5.64 -7.45 -11.09
C MET A 27 -6.15 -6.54 -12.22
N SER A 28 -6.58 -5.32 -11.89
CA SER A 28 -7.04 -4.33 -12.89
C SER A 28 -5.90 -3.88 -13.82
N CYS A 29 -4.69 -3.68 -13.28
CA CYS A 29 -3.49 -3.39 -14.07
C CYS A 29 -3.11 -4.53 -15.03
N ALA A 30 -3.36 -5.78 -14.62
CA ALA A 30 -3.07 -6.98 -15.39
C ALA A 30 -4.22 -7.41 -16.33
N ASP A 31 -5.30 -6.62 -16.45
CA ASP A 31 -6.44 -7.00 -17.30
C ASP A 31 -5.95 -7.25 -18.75
N PRO A 32 -6.36 -8.35 -19.39
CA PRO A 32 -5.97 -8.65 -20.77
C PRO A 32 -6.47 -7.58 -21.76
N THR A 33 -7.53 -6.86 -21.39
CA THR A 33 -8.10 -5.76 -22.17
C THR A 33 -7.43 -4.45 -21.77
N SER A 34 -6.61 -3.89 -22.67
CA SER A 34 -5.88 -2.64 -22.38
C SER A 34 -6.77 -1.47 -21.94
N ALA A 35 -8.00 -1.38 -22.45
CA ALA A 35 -8.94 -0.31 -22.10
C ALA A 35 -9.51 -0.42 -20.68
N LYS A 36 -9.41 -1.59 -20.04
CA LYS A 36 -9.82 -1.80 -18.64
C LYS A 36 -8.70 -1.53 -17.65
N ARG A 37 -7.46 -1.39 -18.13
CA ARG A 37 -6.33 -1.05 -17.27
C ARG A 37 -6.47 0.39 -16.79
N PRO A 38 -6.27 0.66 -15.49
CA PRO A 38 -6.28 2.02 -14.97
C PRO A 38 -5.12 2.84 -15.55
N THR A 39 -5.27 4.16 -15.54
CA THR A 39 -4.14 5.05 -15.86
C THR A 39 -3.14 5.05 -14.70
N MET A 40 -1.87 5.35 -14.98
CA MET A 40 -0.85 5.43 -13.94
C MET A 40 -1.17 6.45 -12.84
N SER A 41 -1.91 7.52 -13.17
CA SER A 41 -2.39 8.48 -12.16
C SER A 41 -3.36 7.84 -11.15
N HIS A 42 -4.33 7.04 -11.61
CA HIS A 42 -5.23 6.30 -10.74
C HIS A 42 -4.46 5.28 -9.90
N VAL A 43 -3.52 4.56 -10.51
CA VAL A 43 -2.66 3.59 -9.78
C VAL A 43 -1.91 4.27 -8.63
N VAL A 44 -1.31 5.44 -8.87
CA VAL A 44 -0.57 6.17 -7.83
C VAL A 44 -1.49 6.65 -6.71
N ILE A 45 -2.71 7.09 -7.02
CA ILE A 45 -3.68 7.53 -6.00
C ILE A 45 -4.06 6.36 -5.08
N GLU A 46 -4.47 5.23 -5.66
CA GLU A 46 -4.89 4.04 -4.91
C GLU A 46 -3.74 3.48 -4.05
N LEU A 47 -2.52 3.43 -4.59
CA LEU A 47 -1.35 2.98 -3.83
C LEU A 47 -1.02 3.91 -2.66
N LYS A 48 -1.19 5.23 -2.81
CA LYS A 48 -1.01 6.18 -1.71
C LYS A 48 -2.01 5.93 -0.59
N GLU A 49 -3.27 5.66 -0.90
CA GLU A 49 -4.30 5.33 0.11
C GLU A 49 -3.98 4.04 0.87
N CYS A 50 -3.52 3.01 0.15
CA CYS A 50 -3.05 1.77 0.76
C CYS A 50 -1.89 2.03 1.73
N LEU A 51 -0.90 2.83 1.32
CA LEU A 51 0.25 3.17 2.17
C LEU A 51 -0.13 3.98 3.41
N VAL A 52 -1.05 4.93 3.28
CA VAL A 52 -1.55 5.70 4.44
C VAL A 52 -2.20 4.75 5.46
N SER A 53 -2.98 3.79 4.98
CA SER A 53 -3.67 2.80 5.82
C SER A 53 -2.66 1.86 6.51
N GLU A 54 -1.65 1.37 5.78
CA GLU A 54 -0.57 0.56 6.35
C GLU A 54 0.25 1.31 7.41
N ASN A 55 0.66 2.54 7.11
CA ASN A 55 1.44 3.36 8.03
C ASN A 55 0.62 3.72 9.28
N SER A 56 -0.70 3.92 9.14
CA SER A 56 -1.60 4.13 10.27
C SER A 56 -1.76 2.90 11.18
N LYS A 57 -1.38 1.70 10.73
CA LYS A 57 -1.33 0.51 11.58
C LYS A 57 0.01 0.45 12.33
N ARG A 58 1.10 0.77 11.63
CA ARG A 58 2.46 0.76 12.20
C ARG A 58 2.65 1.82 13.28
N ASN A 59 2.11 3.03 13.09
CA ASN A 59 2.21 4.09 14.09
C ASN A 59 1.42 3.81 15.37
N MET A 60 0.32 3.03 15.30
CA MET A 60 -0.40 2.55 16.50
C MET A 60 0.33 1.42 17.22
N SER A 61 1.14 0.62 16.51
CA SER A 61 2.02 -0.39 17.12
C SER A 61 3.33 0.19 17.69
N GLN A 62 3.73 1.40 17.27
CA GLN A 62 4.94 2.10 17.73
C GLN A 62 4.69 3.11 18.86
N GLY A 63 3.50 3.09 19.47
CA GLY A 63 3.15 3.98 20.59
C GLY A 63 3.86 3.71 21.93
N MET A 64 5.00 3.02 21.94
CA MET A 64 5.80 2.87 23.17
C MET A 64 7.31 2.98 23.01
N ASP A 65 7.92 3.06 21.81
CA ASP A 65 9.38 3.22 21.75
C ASP A 65 9.86 4.11 20.61
N SER A 66 10.59 5.15 21.02
CA SER A 66 11.56 5.94 20.26
C SER A 66 11.03 7.17 19.51
N LEU A 67 11.09 8.29 20.23
CA LEU A 67 11.35 9.60 19.66
C LEU A 67 12.54 9.52 18.68
N ASN A 68 12.38 10.17 17.53
CA ASN A 68 13.32 10.37 16.42
C ASN A 68 13.22 9.38 15.25
N SER A 69 12.54 9.80 14.18
CA SER A 69 13.10 9.67 12.83
C SER A 69 12.60 10.81 11.94
N PRO A 70 13.44 11.29 10.98
CA PRO A 70 13.22 12.56 10.30
C PRO A 70 12.15 12.44 9.20
N GLU A 71 11.36 13.50 9.01
CA GLU A 71 10.41 13.60 7.91
C GLU A 71 11.13 13.53 6.55
N VAL A 72 10.72 12.59 5.70
CA VAL A 72 11.18 12.53 4.30
C VAL A 72 10.39 13.55 3.50
N SER A 73 10.97 14.72 3.26
CA SER A 73 10.43 15.72 2.34
C SER A 73 10.71 15.31 0.90
N MET A 74 9.65 15.05 0.13
CA MET A 74 9.74 14.86 -1.32
C MET A 74 9.76 16.25 -1.97
N VAL A 75 10.95 16.74 -2.34
CA VAL A 75 11.11 17.92 -3.19
C VAL A 75 11.13 17.50 -4.65
N PHE A 76 10.26 18.11 -5.45
CA PHE A 76 10.18 17.91 -6.90
C PHE A 76 10.93 19.08 -7.56
N ASP A 77 12.06 18.81 -8.21
CA ASP A 77 12.69 19.79 -9.09
C ASP A 77 11.96 19.82 -10.44
N SER A 78 11.76 21.03 -10.95
CA SER A 78 11.06 21.34 -12.20
C SER A 78 11.94 21.20 -13.43
#